data_AF-A0A261BY60-F1
#
_entry.id   AF-A0A261BY60-F1
#
_cell.length_a   1.000
_cell.length_b   1.000
_cell.length_c   1.000
_cell.angle_alpha   90.00
_cell.angle_beta   90.00
_cell.angle_gamma   90.00
#
_symmetry.space_group_name_H-M   'P 1'
#
loop_
_entity.id
_entity.type
_entity.pdbx_description
1 polymer ?
#
loop_
_entity_poly.entity_id
_entity_poly.type
_entity_poly.pdbx_seq_one_letter_code
_entity_poly.pdbx_strand_id
1 'polypeptide(L)'
;MKRTTNDQQTSFQSDYFLTQLAHFTEAKFSLFEHAPLVERRERFRNHIERDEMPLTFCKMGINIPVKLETSQTIGNERFQRETRVTPRVISQLTDIKRIPEVEEETIGLTEAEMAALRREGLNI
;
A
#
# COMPACT_ATOMS: atom_id res chain seq x y z
N MET A 1 21.20 27.40 -11.86
CA MET A 1 19.81 27.46 -11.38
C MET A 1 19.79 27.04 -9.92
N LYS A 2 19.16 27.80 -9.01
CA LYS A 2 19.08 27.42 -7.59
C LYS A 2 17.97 26.37 -7.40
N ARG A 3 18.21 25.37 -6.55
CA ARG A 3 17.27 24.27 -6.26
C ARG A 3 16.11 24.71 -5.35
N THR A 4 16.31 25.76 -4.56
CA THR A 4 15.37 26.24 -3.55
C THR A 4 15.20 27.75 -3.61
N THR A 5 14.06 28.25 -3.14
CA THR A 5 13.81 29.69 -2.95
C THR A 5 14.60 30.21 -1.74
N ASN A 6 14.82 31.52 -1.69
CA ASN A 6 15.56 32.15 -0.58
C ASN A 6 14.74 32.14 0.73
N ASP A 7 13.40 32.23 0.64
CA ASP A 7 12.49 32.18 1.76
C ASP A 7 11.52 30.99 1.61
N GLN A 8 12.01 29.80 1.92
CA GLN A 8 11.27 28.54 1.76
C GLN A 8 10.07 28.45 2.70
N GLN A 9 10.19 28.98 3.91
CA GLN A 9 9.14 28.92 4.92
C GLN A 9 7.94 29.77 4.51
N THR A 10 8.19 31.03 4.12
CA THR A 10 7.10 31.90 3.63
C THR A 10 6.51 31.34 2.34
N SER A 11 7.35 30.83 1.43
CA SER A 11 6.89 30.20 0.19
C SER A 11 5.92 29.05 0.48
N PHE A 12 6.27 28.16 1.42
CA PHE A 12 5.41 27.05 1.84
C PHE A 12 4.09 27.52 2.46
N GLN A 13 4.12 28.51 3.34
CA GLN A 13 2.92 29.03 4.03
C GLN A 13 1.99 29.84 3.12
N SER A 14 2.54 30.52 2.12
CA SER A 14 1.75 31.34 1.19
C SER A 14 1.17 30.53 0.03
N ASP A 15 1.71 29.34 -0.25
CA ASP A 15 1.28 28.50 -1.35
C ASP A 15 0.05 27.68 -0.96
N TYR A 16 -1.07 27.95 -1.65
CA TYR A 16 -2.34 27.27 -1.39
C TYR A 16 -2.25 25.75 -1.59
N PHE A 17 -1.52 25.31 -2.60
CA PHE A 17 -1.37 23.89 -2.91
C PHE A 17 -0.57 23.17 -1.82
N LEU A 18 0.57 23.72 -1.40
CA LEU A 18 1.39 23.16 -0.32
C LEU A 18 0.65 23.16 1.02
N THR A 19 -0.10 24.22 1.31
CA THR A 19 -0.93 24.30 2.53
C THR A 19 -2.01 23.21 2.55
N GLN A 20 -2.66 22.93 1.42
CA GLN A 20 -3.66 21.86 1.33
C GLN A 20 -3.07 20.47 1.55
N LEU A 21 -1.83 20.23 1.13
CA LEU A 21 -1.10 18.98 1.38
C LEU A 21 -0.54 18.87 2.80
N ALA A 22 -0.32 20.00 3.48
CA ALA A 22 0.21 20.03 4.84
C ALA A 22 -0.78 19.49 5.89
N HIS A 23 -2.08 19.53 5.59
CA HIS A 23 -3.12 18.99 6.46
C HIS A 23 -3.33 17.49 6.23
N PHE A 24 -3.89 16.81 7.23
CA PHE A 24 -4.27 15.40 7.08
C PHE A 24 -5.19 15.24 5.86
N THR A 25 -4.79 14.38 4.94
CA THR A 25 -5.47 14.16 3.67
C THR A 25 -5.33 12.69 3.28
N GLU A 26 -6.33 12.19 2.58
CA GLU A 26 -6.36 10.79 2.15
C GLU A 26 -5.32 10.56 1.04
N ALA A 27 -4.49 9.54 1.22
CA ALA A 27 -3.55 9.06 0.22
C ALA A 27 -3.75 7.57 -0.02
N LYS A 28 -3.67 7.16 -1.29
CA LYS A 28 -3.82 5.77 -1.72
C LYS A 28 -2.64 5.30 -2.55
N PHE A 29 -2.32 4.01 -2.45
CA PHE A 29 -1.51 3.33 -3.44
C PHE A 29 -2.39 2.99 -4.64
N SER A 30 -2.33 3.84 -5.67
CA SER A 30 -3.18 3.76 -6.86
C SER A 30 -2.59 2.93 -8.00
N LEU A 31 -1.33 2.50 -7.87
CA LEU A 31 -0.78 1.59 -8.86
C LEU A 31 -1.55 0.27 -8.82
N PHE A 32 -1.84 -0.24 -10.01
CA PHE A 32 -2.52 -1.52 -10.20
C PHE A 32 -3.95 -1.55 -9.63
N GLU A 33 -4.69 -0.42 -9.61
CA GLU A 33 -6.09 -0.40 -9.16
C GLU A 33 -7.00 -1.41 -9.89
N HIS A 34 -6.70 -1.70 -11.16
CA HIS A 34 -7.41 -2.69 -11.98
C HIS A 34 -6.99 -4.14 -11.71
N ALA A 35 -5.88 -4.37 -10.98
CA ALA A 35 -5.40 -5.70 -10.68
C ALA A 35 -6.19 -6.33 -9.52
N PRO A 36 -6.22 -7.68 -9.44
CA PRO A 36 -6.81 -8.39 -8.32
C PRO A 36 -6.20 -7.96 -6.97
N LEU A 37 -6.98 -8.04 -5.90
CA LEU A 37 -6.56 -7.59 -4.57
C LEU A 37 -5.27 -8.27 -4.09
N VAL A 38 -5.10 -9.56 -4.39
CA VAL A 38 -3.90 -10.33 -4.01
C VAL A 38 -2.65 -9.73 -4.67
N GLU A 39 -2.70 -9.49 -5.98
CA GLU A 39 -1.60 -8.86 -6.71
C GLU A 39 -1.32 -7.45 -6.18
N ARG A 40 -2.36 -6.64 -5.94
CA ARG A 40 -2.18 -5.29 -5.38
C ARG A 40 -1.44 -5.30 -4.04
N ARG A 41 -1.74 -6.26 -3.17
CA ARG A 41 -1.07 -6.42 -1.85
C ARG A 41 0.37 -6.87 -2.01
N GLU A 42 0.66 -7.75 -2.96
CA GLU A 42 2.02 -8.16 -3.29
C GLU A 42 2.83 -6.99 -3.87
N ARG A 43 2.28 -6.27 -4.85
CA ARG A 43 2.91 -5.08 -5.43
C ARG A 43 3.18 -4.02 -4.38
N PHE A 44 2.24 -3.76 -3.48
CA PHE A 44 2.42 -2.82 -2.39
C PHE A 44 3.59 -3.22 -1.47
N ARG A 45 3.69 -4.51 -1.09
CA ARG A 45 4.83 -5.03 -0.31
C ARG A 45 6.16 -4.82 -1.04
N ASN A 46 6.22 -5.15 -2.33
CA ASN A 46 7.43 -4.99 -3.14
C ASN A 46 7.89 -3.51 -3.21
N HIS A 47 6.96 -2.55 -3.16
CA HIS A 47 7.28 -1.11 -3.13
C HIS A 47 7.77 -0.65 -1.76
N ILE A 48 7.26 -1.22 -0.67
CA ILE A 48 7.82 -1.00 0.67
C ILE A 48 9.27 -1.47 0.73
N GLU A 49 9.56 -2.69 0.25
CA GLU A 49 10.92 -3.26 0.27
C GLU A 49 11.93 -2.47 -0.58
N ARG A 50 11.44 -1.70 -1.55
CA ARG A 50 12.25 -0.83 -2.40
C ARG A 50 12.39 0.58 -1.86
N ASP A 51 11.80 0.87 -0.71
CA ASP A 51 11.73 2.21 -0.13
C ASP A 51 11.15 3.27 -1.09
N GLU A 52 10.31 2.85 -2.03
CA GLU A 52 9.74 3.71 -3.07
C GLU A 52 8.23 3.50 -3.13
N MET A 53 7.47 4.45 -2.57
CA MET A 53 6.03 4.38 -2.43
C MET A 53 5.33 5.44 -3.29
N PRO A 54 4.79 5.08 -4.46
CA PRO A 54 3.95 5.97 -5.25
C PRO A 54 2.58 6.14 -4.60
N LEU A 55 2.31 7.36 -4.13
CA LEU A 55 1.05 7.71 -3.47
C LEU A 55 0.24 8.69 -4.32
N THR A 56 -1.07 8.46 -4.39
CA THR A 56 -2.03 9.43 -4.90
C THR A 56 -2.72 10.13 -3.76
N PHE A 57 -2.65 11.45 -3.70
CA PHE A 57 -3.37 12.27 -2.74
C PHE A 57 -4.78 12.53 -3.28
N CYS A 58 -5.77 11.77 -2.81
CA CYS A 58 -7.10 11.65 -3.42
C CYS A 58 -7.79 12.99 -3.61
N LYS A 59 -7.77 13.85 -2.58
CA LYS A 59 -8.42 15.18 -2.60
C LYS A 59 -7.87 16.09 -3.70
N MET A 60 -6.58 15.96 -4.00
CA MET A 60 -5.87 16.81 -4.95
C MET A 60 -5.70 16.14 -6.33
N GLY A 61 -5.95 14.83 -6.43
CA GLY A 61 -5.74 14.06 -7.65
C GLY A 61 -4.29 14.01 -8.12
N ILE A 62 -3.33 14.26 -7.22
CA ILE A 62 -1.90 14.31 -7.57
C ILE A 62 -1.20 13.01 -7.18
N ASN A 63 -0.19 12.64 -7.96
CA ASN A 63 0.67 11.49 -7.69
C ASN A 63 2.04 11.99 -7.25
N ILE A 64 2.46 11.57 -6.06
CA ILE A 64 3.78 11.89 -5.51
C ILE A 64 4.49 10.56 -5.21
N PRO A 65 5.58 10.24 -5.93
CA PRO A 65 6.46 9.15 -5.53
C PRO A 65 7.23 9.56 -4.28
N VAL A 66 7.02 8.82 -3.19
CA VAL A 66 7.67 9.06 -1.90
C VAL A 66 8.79 8.06 -1.73
N LYS A 67 9.99 8.55 -1.42
CA LYS A 67 11.09 7.70 -0.97
C LYS A 67 11.00 7.53 0.55
N LEU A 68 10.95 6.29 1.02
CA LEU A 68 10.84 5.94 2.43
C LEU A 68 12.26 5.82 3.01
N GLU A 69 12.78 6.91 3.56
CA GLU A 69 14.07 6.88 4.25
C GLU A 69 13.86 6.90 5.76
N THR A 70 14.46 5.94 6.50
CA THR A 70 14.49 5.99 7.95
C THR A 70 15.51 7.05 8.39
N SER A 71 15.06 8.29 8.53
CA SER A 71 15.85 9.32 9.22
C SER A 71 15.77 9.07 10.72
N GLN A 72 16.88 8.68 11.36
CA GLN A 72 16.99 8.65 12.82
C GLN A 72 16.94 10.09 13.35
N THR A 73 15.72 10.63 13.46
CA THR A 73 15.47 11.81 14.27
C THR A 73 15.20 11.32 15.69
N ILE A 74 16.13 11.61 16.60
CA ILE A 74 16.00 11.37 18.04
C ILE A 74 14.69 12.04 18.47
N GLY A 75 13.59 11.29 18.56
CA GLY A 75 12.28 11.81 18.96
C GLY A 75 11.05 11.37 18.16
N ASN A 76 11.19 10.70 17.00
CA ASN A 76 10.04 10.21 16.23
C ASN A 76 10.08 8.69 16.01
N GLU A 77 10.09 7.91 17.10
CA GLU A 77 9.55 6.56 17.06
C GLU A 77 8.02 6.66 16.93
N ARG A 78 7.50 6.80 15.70
CA ARG A 78 6.06 6.76 15.45
C ARG A 78 5.70 5.81 14.32
N PHE A 79 6.07 4.55 14.49
CA PHE A 79 5.35 3.43 13.87
C PHE A 79 4.26 2.83 14.79
N GLN A 80 4.01 3.42 15.96
CA GLN A 80 3.04 2.90 16.95
C GLN A 80 2.31 4.01 17.72
N ARG A 81 1.62 4.92 17.04
CA ARG A 81 0.69 5.82 17.75
C ARG A 81 -0.73 5.75 17.21
N GLU A 82 -1.26 4.54 16.99
CA GLU A 82 -2.71 4.36 17.01
C GLU A 82 -3.15 2.94 17.39
N THR A 83 -3.52 2.79 18.65
CA THR A 83 -4.28 1.66 19.18
C THR A 83 -5.70 1.72 18.60
N ARG A 84 -6.03 0.82 17.66
CA ARG A 84 -7.36 0.19 17.42
C ARG A 84 -7.84 0.04 15.96
N VAL A 85 -6.99 0.14 14.94
CA VAL A 85 -7.34 -0.43 13.62
C VAL A 85 -6.17 -1.25 13.06
N THR A 86 -6.34 -2.57 13.11
CA THR A 86 -5.45 -3.63 12.55
C THR A 86 -3.98 -3.67 13.01
N PRO A 87 -3.66 -4.36 14.12
CA PRO A 87 -2.30 -4.74 14.45
C PRO A 87 -1.99 -6.07 13.76
N ARG A 88 -1.20 -6.07 12.68
CA ARG A 88 -0.41 -7.26 12.28
C ARG A 88 0.56 -7.08 11.11
N VAL A 89 0.47 -6.02 10.30
CA VAL A 89 1.19 -6.03 9.01
C VAL A 89 2.59 -5.43 9.07
N ILE A 90 2.89 -4.48 9.98
CA ILE A 90 4.16 -3.72 9.89
C ILE A 90 5.21 -4.19 10.91
N SER A 91 4.81 -4.68 12.10
CA SER A 91 5.77 -5.17 13.11
C SER A 91 6.29 -6.59 12.87
N GLN A 92 5.94 -7.22 11.73
CA GLN A 92 6.40 -8.57 11.39
C GLN A 92 7.45 -8.59 10.27
N LEU A 93 7.78 -7.45 9.65
CA LEU A 93 8.75 -7.43 8.54
C LEU A 93 10.17 -7.87 8.95
N THR A 94 10.51 -7.80 10.23
CA THR A 94 11.78 -8.34 10.77
C THR A 94 11.68 -9.78 11.30
N ASP A 95 10.48 -10.36 11.37
CA ASP A 95 10.21 -11.71 11.91
C ASP A 95 9.46 -12.63 10.92
N ILE A 96 9.60 -12.40 9.59
CA ILE A 96 9.12 -13.33 8.56
C ILE A 96 10.06 -14.55 8.46
N LYS A 97 10.24 -15.30 9.55
CA LYS A 97 10.96 -16.58 9.54
C LYS A 97 10.10 -17.82 9.73
N ARG A 98 8.78 -17.69 9.94
CA ARG A 98 7.84 -18.83 9.91
C ARG A 98 6.44 -18.35 9.57
N ILE A 99 6.03 -18.53 8.32
CA ILE A 99 4.63 -18.45 7.92
C ILE A 99 4.03 -19.85 8.16
N PRO A 100 2.92 -20.00 8.88
CA PRO A 100 2.24 -21.29 8.99
C PRO A 100 1.72 -21.68 7.61
N GLU A 101 1.99 -22.93 7.20
CA GLU A 101 1.42 -23.53 6.00
C GLU A 101 -0.11 -23.43 6.09
N VAL A 102 -0.70 -22.58 5.25
CA VAL A 102 -2.15 -22.56 5.05
C VAL A 102 -2.42 -23.68 4.07
N GLU A 103 -3.15 -24.71 4.51
CA GLU A 103 -3.69 -25.70 3.60
C GLU A 103 -4.59 -24.97 2.59
N GLU A 104 -4.10 -24.83 1.36
CA GLU A 104 -4.90 -24.33 0.25
C GLU A 104 -6.01 -25.36 -0.02
N GLU A 105 -7.23 -25.05 0.39
CA GLU A 105 -8.39 -25.80 -0.08
C GLU A 105 -8.50 -25.54 -1.58
N THR A 106 -8.12 -26.55 -2.37
CA THR A 106 -8.10 -26.49 -3.83
C THR A 106 -9.47 -26.07 -4.33
N ILE A 107 -9.56 -24.94 -5.02
CA ILE A 107 -10.77 -24.44 -5.69
C ILE A 107 -11.03 -25.27 -6.96
N GLY A 108 -10.98 -26.59 -6.84
CA GLY A 108 -11.35 -27.54 -7.88
C GLY A 108 -12.80 -27.96 -7.63
N LEU A 109 -13.59 -28.00 -8.71
CA LEU A 109 -14.90 -28.65 -8.65
C LEU A 109 -14.70 -30.10 -8.24
N THR A 110 -15.46 -30.55 -7.25
CA THR A 110 -15.45 -31.95 -6.83
C THR A 110 -15.86 -32.84 -8.01
N GLU A 111 -15.44 -34.10 -7.99
CA GLU A 111 -15.75 -35.05 -9.08
C GLU A 111 -17.27 -35.20 -9.31
N ALA A 112 -18.08 -35.01 -8.25
CA ALA A 112 -19.54 -34.95 -8.33
C ALA A 112 -20.05 -33.74 -9.10
N GLU A 113 -19.44 -32.56 -8.91
CA GLU A 113 -19.78 -31.34 -9.63
C GLU A 113 -19.34 -31.40 -11.10
N MET A 114 -18.16 -31.97 -11.38
CA MET A 114 -17.74 -32.23 -12.76
C MET A 114 -18.67 -33.23 -13.47
N ALA A 115 -19.12 -34.28 -12.78
CA ALA A 115 -20.06 -35.25 -13.33
C ALA A 115 -21.45 -34.64 -13.61
N ALA A 116 -21.89 -33.69 -12.79
CA ALA A 116 -23.13 -32.95 -13.02
C ALA A 116 -23.03 -32.08 -14.29
N LEU A 117 -21.94 -31.35 -14.47
CA LEU A 117 -21.73 -30.50 -15.65
C LEU A 117 -21.64 -31.32 -16.95
N ARG A 118 -21.02 -32.51 -16.91
CA ARG A 118 -21.00 -33.43 -18.04
C ARG A 118 -22.38 -33.98 -18.41
N ARG A 119 -23.26 -34.20 -17.42
CA ARG A 119 -24.66 -34.58 -17.68
C ARG A 119 -25.48 -33.45 -18.31
N GLU A 120 -25.17 -32.21 -17.95
CA GLU A 120 -25.76 -30.99 -18.53
C GLU A 120 -25.19 -30.65 -19.93
N GLY A 121 -24.34 -31.51 -20.49
CA GLY A 121 -23.82 -31.38 -21.86
C GLY A 121 -22.69 -30.36 -22.02
N LEU A 122 -22.12 -29.85 -20.92
CA LEU A 122 -20.92 -29.02 -20.95
C LEU A 122 -19.70 -29.91 -21.19
N ASN A 123 -18.99 -29.66 -22.30
CA ASN A 123 -17.78 -30.39 -22.65
C ASN A 123 -16.58 -29.79 -21.89
N ILE A 124 -16.42 -30.19 -20.63
CA ILE A 124 -15.33 -29.83 -19.71
C ILE A 124 -14.33 -30.96 -19.49
#